data_AF-A0A973FQR7-F1
#
_entry.id   AF-A0A973FQR7-F1
#
_cell.length_a   1.000
_cell.length_b   1.000
_cell.length_c   1.000
_cell.angle_alpha   90.00
_cell.angle_beta   90.00
_cell.angle_gamma   90.00
#
_symmetry.space_group_name_H-M   'P 1'
#
loop_
_entity.id
_entity.type
_entity.pdbx_description
1 polymer ?
#
loop_
_entity_poly.entity_id
_entity_poly.type
_entity_poly.pdbx_seq_one_letter_code
_entity_poly.pdbx_strand_id
1 'polypeptide(L)'
;MTDDELTALVAELLILRERWGAAAARAALDANIALAPGQRARVEFLVFGGGQGGDIAGRDVRKGTEGRADVSGTVYGAVVGVNQGTINISSAGSASAAAPDQPTPTLPEHVAAQRERLAAHRVTLATLLTQHAMLSSAYAPPAVAHGIREARAGIAACKAALRRWGVAVEDAPDD
;
A
#
# COMPACT_ATOMS: atom_id res chain seq x y z
N MET A 1 -26.02 -15.84 19.78
CA MET A 1 -25.62 -14.57 20.41
C MET A 1 -25.88 -13.45 19.42
N THR A 2 -26.64 -12.43 19.81
CA THR A 2 -26.99 -11.25 18.99
C THR A 2 -25.84 -10.25 18.94
N ASP A 3 -25.92 -9.25 18.05
CA ASP A 3 -24.89 -8.20 17.95
C ASP A 3 -24.82 -7.31 19.21
N ASP A 4 -25.95 -7.11 19.89
CA ASP A 4 -26.00 -6.34 21.15
C ASP A 4 -25.30 -7.10 22.29
N GLU A 5 -25.53 -8.42 22.39
CA GLU A 5 -24.83 -9.28 23.34
C GLU A 5 -23.32 -9.30 23.06
N LEU A 6 -22.92 -9.26 21.78
CA LEU A 6 -21.52 -9.23 21.36
C LEU A 6 -20.84 -7.92 21.75
N THR A 7 -21.55 -6.81 21.60
CA THR A 7 -21.08 -5.49 22.00
C THR A 7 -20.90 -5.40 23.52
N ALA A 8 -21.84 -5.95 24.29
CA ALA A 8 -21.73 -6.03 25.75
C ALA A 8 -20.53 -6.88 26.20
N LEU A 9 -20.30 -8.04 25.56
CA LEU A 9 -19.15 -8.90 25.86
C LEU A 9 -17.82 -8.20 25.55
N VAL A 10 -17.73 -7.45 24.44
CA VAL A 10 -16.54 -6.67 24.10
C VAL A 10 -16.26 -5.62 25.17
N ALA A 11 -17.29 -4.89 25.63
CA ALA A 11 -17.14 -3.90 26.68
C ALA A 11 -16.66 -4.53 28.01
N GLU A 12 -17.21 -5.68 28.41
CA GLU A 12 -16.77 -6.39 29.61
C GLU A 12 -15.30 -6.85 29.52
N LEU A 13 -14.89 -7.40 28.37
CA LEU A 13 -13.52 -7.86 28.17
C LEU A 13 -12.52 -6.71 28.11
N LEU A 14 -12.91 -5.54 27.60
CA LEU A 14 -12.09 -4.33 27.66
C LEU A 14 -11.90 -3.85 29.10
N ILE A 15 -12.95 -3.84 29.92
CA ILE A 15 -12.86 -3.50 31.35
C ILE A 15 -11.99 -4.52 32.09
N LEU A 16 -12.14 -5.82 31.79
CA LEU A 16 -11.34 -6.87 32.39
C LEU A 16 -9.86 -6.75 32.00
N ARG A 17 -9.59 -6.41 30.74
CA ARG A 17 -8.24 -6.14 30.23
C ARG A 17 -7.61 -4.93 30.92
N GLU A 18 -8.35 -3.85 31.11
CA GLU A 18 -7.86 -2.65 31.79
C GLU A 18 -7.55 -2.94 33.26
N ARG A 19 -8.40 -3.73 33.93
CA ARG A 19 -8.28 -3.99 35.36
C ARG A 19 -7.26 -5.08 35.71
N TRP A 20 -7.08 -6.09 34.86
CA TRP A 20 -6.28 -7.30 35.17
C TRP A 20 -5.29 -7.68 34.07
N GLY A 21 -5.20 -6.89 33.00
CA GLY A 21 -4.29 -7.12 31.88
C GLY A 21 -4.85 -8.05 30.79
N ALA A 22 -4.15 -8.08 29.65
CA ALA A 22 -4.59 -8.79 28.45
C ALA A 22 -4.66 -10.32 28.61
N ALA A 23 -3.83 -10.92 29.48
CA ALA A 23 -3.83 -12.36 29.72
C ALA A 23 -5.12 -12.82 30.41
N ALA A 24 -5.60 -12.06 31.41
CA ALA A 24 -6.85 -12.36 32.11
C ALA A 24 -8.06 -12.24 31.18
N ALA A 25 -8.08 -11.22 30.32
CA ALA A 25 -9.14 -11.05 29.33
C ALA A 25 -9.12 -12.14 28.24
N ARG A 26 -7.96 -12.63 27.82
CA ARG A 26 -7.88 -13.77 26.89
C ARG A 26 -8.41 -15.06 27.52
N ALA A 27 -8.02 -15.36 28.77
CA ALA A 27 -8.54 -16.53 29.48
C ALA A 27 -10.06 -16.50 29.64
N ALA A 28 -10.64 -15.31 29.88
CA ALA A 28 -12.09 -15.13 29.93
C ALA A 28 -12.77 -15.33 28.56
N LEU A 29 -12.13 -14.90 27.46
CA LEU A 29 -12.62 -15.14 26.10
C LEU A 29 -12.54 -16.63 25.72
N ASP A 30 -11.47 -17.33 26.10
CA ASP A 30 -11.27 -18.76 25.85
C ASP A 30 -12.29 -19.63 26.59
N ALA A 31 -12.66 -19.23 27.82
CA ALA A 31 -13.70 -19.89 28.59
C ALA A 31 -15.11 -19.71 28.00
N ASN A 32 -15.31 -18.74 27.10
CA ASN A 32 -16.61 -18.50 26.48
C ASN A 32 -16.82 -19.44 25.28
N ILE A 33 -17.54 -20.54 25.52
CA ILE A 33 -17.90 -21.55 24.51
C ILE A 33 -19.11 -21.16 23.63
N ALA A 34 -19.81 -20.07 23.96
CA ALA A 34 -21.04 -19.68 23.27
C ALA A 34 -20.81 -18.90 21.97
N LEU A 35 -19.57 -18.55 21.66
CA LEU A 35 -19.18 -17.79 20.46
C LEU A 35 -18.96 -18.71 19.26
N ALA A 36 -19.62 -18.41 18.15
CA ALA A 36 -19.25 -19.00 16.87
C ALA A 36 -17.85 -18.51 16.44
N PRO A 37 -17.10 -19.27 15.59
CA PRO A 37 -15.73 -18.91 15.20
C PRO A 37 -15.57 -17.48 14.65
N GLY A 38 -16.52 -17.01 13.83
CA GLY A 38 -16.49 -15.65 13.29
C GLY A 38 -16.75 -14.55 14.33
N GLN A 39 -17.57 -14.84 15.36
CA GLN A 39 -17.84 -13.92 16.45
C GLN A 39 -16.63 -13.81 17.39
N ARG A 40 -15.96 -14.95 17.66
CA ARG A 40 -14.74 -14.98 18.45
C ARG A 40 -13.62 -14.17 17.80
N ALA A 41 -13.41 -14.32 16.50
CA ALA A 41 -12.42 -13.53 15.76
C ALA A 41 -12.72 -12.02 15.82
N ARG A 42 -13.99 -11.62 15.72
CA ARG A 42 -14.42 -10.22 15.83
C ARG A 42 -14.16 -9.65 17.23
N VAL A 43 -14.47 -10.40 18.29
CA VAL A 43 -14.20 -9.98 19.69
C VAL A 43 -12.71 -9.88 19.94
N GLU A 44 -11.94 -10.86 19.46
CA GLU A 44 -10.48 -10.86 19.63
C GLU A 44 -9.81 -9.66 18.95
N PHE A 45 -10.28 -9.31 17.74
CA PHE A 45 -9.84 -8.11 17.04
C PHE A 45 -10.17 -6.83 17.83
N LEU A 46 -11.42 -6.68 18.27
CA LEU A 46 -11.89 -5.47 18.96
C LEU A 46 -11.25 -5.29 20.34
N VAL A 47 -10.99 -6.37 21.08
CA VAL A 47 -10.49 -6.30 22.46
C VAL A 47 -8.96 -6.25 22.52
N PHE A 48 -8.26 -6.95 21.61
CA PHE A 48 -6.80 -7.14 21.69
C PHE A 48 -6.00 -6.52 20.55
N GLY A 49 -6.63 -6.10 19.45
CA GLY A 49 -5.97 -5.40 18.33
C GLY A 49 -4.80 -6.17 17.69
N GLY A 50 -4.66 -7.47 17.97
CA GLY A 50 -3.49 -8.28 17.62
C GLY A 50 -3.75 -9.34 16.54
N GLY A 51 -4.96 -9.41 16.00
CA GLY A 51 -5.25 -10.22 14.83
C GLY A 51 -4.79 -9.48 13.59
N GLN A 52 -3.95 -10.11 12.78
CA GLN A 52 -3.60 -9.68 11.43
C GLN A 52 -4.88 -9.22 10.72
N GLY A 53 -5.03 -7.91 10.51
CA GLY A 53 -6.18 -7.29 9.86
C GLY A 53 -6.16 -7.59 8.36
N GLY A 54 -6.31 -8.87 8.02
CA GLY A 54 -6.66 -9.32 6.69
C GLY A 54 -8.17 -9.33 6.57
N ASP A 55 -8.65 -8.81 5.45
CA ASP A 55 -10.05 -8.84 5.07
C ASP A 55 -10.60 -10.28 5.20
N ILE A 56 -11.50 -10.53 6.16
CA ILE A 56 -12.21 -11.81 6.24
C ILE A 56 -13.28 -11.74 5.18
N ALA A 57 -12.93 -12.25 4.00
CA ALA A 57 -13.87 -12.41 2.91
C ALA A 57 -15.13 -13.12 3.46
N GLY A 58 -16.27 -12.42 3.36
CA GLY A 58 -17.58 -12.96 3.71
C GLY A 58 -17.83 -14.28 2.99
N ARG A 59 -18.83 -15.02 3.46
CA ARG A 59 -19.12 -16.43 3.14
C ARG A 59 -19.26 -16.76 1.63
N ASP A 60 -19.27 -15.76 0.76
CA ASP A 60 -19.49 -15.85 -0.68
C ASP A 60 -18.25 -15.55 -1.55
N VAL A 61 -17.07 -15.28 -0.98
CA VAL A 61 -15.84 -15.06 -1.76
C VAL A 61 -15.00 -16.33 -1.84
N ARG A 62 -14.60 -16.73 -3.05
CA ARG A 62 -13.67 -17.85 -3.27
C ARG A 62 -12.30 -17.49 -2.70
N LYS A 63 -11.92 -18.17 -1.60
CA LYS A 63 -10.71 -17.94 -0.80
C LYS A 63 -9.35 -18.11 -1.52
N GLY A 64 -9.33 -18.30 -2.84
CA GLY A 64 -8.11 -18.59 -3.60
C GLY A 64 -7.51 -17.42 -4.40
N THR A 65 -8.30 -16.42 -4.78
CA THR A 65 -7.84 -15.47 -5.82
C THR A 65 -8.43 -14.06 -5.76
N GLU A 66 -9.33 -13.75 -4.83
CA GLU A 66 -10.05 -12.48 -4.85
C GLU A 66 -10.10 -11.84 -3.47
N GLY A 67 -9.47 -10.67 -3.34
CA GLY A 67 -9.64 -9.74 -2.23
C GLY A 67 -10.10 -8.40 -2.80
N ARG A 68 -11.19 -7.84 -2.28
CA ARG A 68 -11.73 -6.55 -2.70
C ARG A 68 -11.72 -5.60 -1.50
N ALA A 69 -10.79 -4.66 -1.50
CA ALA A 69 -10.79 -3.54 -0.57
C ALA A 69 -11.54 -2.35 -1.21
N ASP A 70 -12.64 -1.92 -0.60
CA ASP A 70 -13.35 -0.70 -0.96
C ASP A 70 -13.05 0.37 0.11
N VAL A 71 -12.36 1.44 -0.29
CA VAL A 71 -11.95 2.51 0.64
C VAL A 71 -12.68 3.79 0.27
N SER A 72 -13.69 4.15 1.05
CA SER A 72 -14.51 5.36 0.84
C SER A 72 -13.90 6.62 1.47
N GLY A 73 -12.58 6.69 1.63
CA GLY A 73 -11.87 7.76 2.35
C GLY A 73 -10.44 8.01 1.85
N THR A 74 -9.70 8.90 2.53
CA THR A 74 -8.30 9.20 2.17
C THR A 74 -7.35 8.20 2.85
N VAL A 75 -6.50 7.53 2.07
CA VAL A 75 -5.45 6.66 2.60
C VAL A 75 -4.21 7.49 2.93
N TYR A 76 -3.84 7.55 4.21
CA TYR A 76 -2.60 8.16 4.66
C TYR A 76 -1.53 7.08 4.88
N GLY A 77 -0.56 6.98 3.97
CA GLY A 77 0.56 6.03 4.05
C GLY A 77 1.04 5.53 2.69
N ALA A 78 2.18 4.82 2.68
CA ALA A 78 2.68 4.17 1.46
C ALA A 78 1.83 2.94 1.12
N VAL A 79 1.20 2.94 -0.05
CA VAL A 79 0.43 1.79 -0.56
C VAL A 79 1.34 0.97 -1.47
N VAL A 80 1.60 -0.29 -1.09
CA VAL A 80 2.35 -1.25 -1.91
C VAL A 80 1.39 -2.32 -2.40
N GLY A 81 1.05 -2.28 -3.69
CA GLY A 81 0.29 -3.32 -4.37
C GLY A 81 1.15 -4.00 -5.42
N VAL A 82 1.30 -5.32 -5.36
CA VAL A 82 2.00 -6.11 -6.37
C VAL A 82 0.95 -6.70 -7.32
N ASN A 83 0.84 -6.16 -8.53
CA ASN A 83 -0.10 -6.66 -9.54
C ASN A 83 0.65 -7.56 -10.54
N GLN A 84 0.22 -8.82 -10.69
CA GLN A 84 0.79 -9.77 -11.67
C GLN A 84 -0.05 -9.88 -12.97
N GLY A 85 -0.97 -8.94 -13.21
CA GLY A 85 -1.88 -8.90 -14.36
C GLY A 85 -2.08 -7.49 -14.93
N THR A 86 -3.18 -7.27 -15.64
CA THR A 86 -3.48 -5.99 -16.29
C THR A 86 -4.31 -5.09 -15.37
N ILE A 87 -3.82 -3.87 -15.11
CA ILE A 87 -4.58 -2.85 -14.36
C ILE A 87 -5.48 -2.11 -15.34
N ASN A 88 -6.80 -2.27 -15.21
CA ASN A 88 -7.78 -1.40 -15.86
C ASN A 88 -8.18 -0.28 -14.89
N ILE A 89 -7.53 0.87 -15.01
CA ILE A 89 -7.93 2.09 -14.28
C ILE A 89 -9.01 2.77 -15.10
N SER A 90 -10.26 2.38 -14.89
CA SER A 90 -11.40 3.19 -15.31
C SER A 90 -11.61 4.25 -14.23
N SER A 91 -11.06 5.45 -14.43
CA SER A 91 -11.62 6.61 -13.73
C SER A 91 -13.08 6.67 -14.17
N ALA A 92 -14.01 6.57 -13.23
CA ALA A 92 -15.36 7.01 -13.48
C ALA A 92 -15.23 8.51 -13.73
N GLY A 93 -15.05 8.87 -15.00
CA GLY A 93 -15.24 10.23 -15.44
C GLY A 93 -16.64 10.60 -14.98
N SER A 94 -16.73 11.44 -13.94
CA SER A 94 -17.76 12.46 -13.98
C SER A 94 -17.61 13.09 -15.35
N ALA A 95 -18.56 12.80 -16.24
CA ALA A 95 -18.69 13.51 -17.48
C ALA A 95 -18.81 14.98 -17.07
N SER A 96 -17.67 15.68 -17.07
CA SER A 96 -17.64 17.12 -16.91
C SER A 96 -18.31 17.63 -18.17
N ALA A 97 -19.60 17.94 -18.05
CA ALA A 97 -20.22 18.91 -18.92
C ALA A 97 -19.28 20.12 -18.92
N ALA A 98 -18.73 20.42 -20.10
CA ALA A 98 -17.65 21.37 -20.31
C ALA A 98 -17.77 22.59 -19.39
N ALA A 99 -17.00 22.57 -18.30
CA ALA A 99 -16.67 23.76 -17.56
C ALA A 99 -15.57 24.46 -18.37
N PRO A 100 -15.73 25.75 -18.72
CA PRO A 100 -14.62 26.50 -19.26
C PRO A 100 -13.57 26.60 -18.14
N ASP A 101 -12.28 26.50 -18.51
CA ASP A 101 -11.15 26.90 -17.65
C ASP A 101 -10.44 25.83 -16.79
N GLN A 102 -10.30 24.58 -17.27
CA GLN A 102 -9.10 23.82 -16.87
C GLN A 102 -7.93 24.22 -17.78
N PRO A 103 -6.89 24.92 -17.27
CA PRO A 103 -5.71 25.20 -18.05
C PRO A 103 -5.09 23.88 -18.50
N THR A 104 -4.96 23.70 -19.82
CA THR A 104 -4.22 22.57 -20.36
C THR A 104 -2.80 22.63 -19.79
N PRO A 105 -2.29 21.55 -19.16
CA PRO A 105 -0.99 21.61 -18.52
C PRO A 105 0.05 22.10 -19.50
N THR A 106 0.75 23.15 -19.12
CA THR A 106 1.63 23.86 -20.03
C THR A 106 2.95 23.09 -20.19
N LEU A 107 3.68 23.33 -21.29
CA LEU A 107 4.98 22.68 -21.50
C LEU A 107 5.94 22.83 -20.28
N PRO A 108 6.01 23.98 -19.59
CA PRO A 108 6.78 24.12 -18.35
C PRO A 108 6.37 23.15 -17.23
N GLU A 109 5.07 22.91 -17.06
CA GLU A 109 4.56 21.98 -16.04
C GLU A 109 4.92 20.53 -16.38
N HIS A 110 4.83 20.15 -17.66
CA HIS A 110 5.29 18.85 -18.14
C HIS A 110 6.80 18.65 -17.92
N VAL A 111 7.60 19.69 -18.16
CA VAL A 111 9.05 19.67 -17.89
C VAL A 111 9.33 19.52 -16.40
N ALA A 112 8.58 20.24 -15.54
CA ALA A 112 8.74 20.16 -14.09
C ALA A 112 8.42 18.75 -13.57
N ALA A 113 7.28 18.17 -13.96
CA ALA A 113 6.89 16.83 -13.57
C ALA A 113 7.91 15.77 -14.04
N GLN A 114 8.46 15.94 -15.25
CA GLN A 114 9.46 15.01 -15.78
C GLN A 114 10.81 15.13 -15.06
N ARG A 115 11.20 16.33 -14.61
CA ARG A 115 12.37 16.55 -13.77
C ARG A 115 12.21 15.93 -12.38
N GLU A 116 11.04 16.06 -11.78
CA GLU A 116 10.73 15.41 -10.51
C GLU A 116 10.84 13.88 -10.62
N ARG A 117 10.29 13.30 -11.70
CA ARG A 117 10.41 11.87 -11.98
C ARG A 117 11.86 11.43 -12.18
N LEU A 118 12.67 12.22 -12.89
CA LEU A 118 14.10 11.96 -13.04
C LEU A 118 14.83 11.97 -11.68
N ALA A 119 14.54 12.94 -10.82
CA ALA A 119 15.11 13.03 -9.49
C ALA A 119 14.74 11.81 -8.63
N ALA A 120 13.48 11.38 -8.67
CA ALA A 120 13.00 10.20 -7.95
C ALA A 120 13.74 8.92 -8.40
N HIS A 121 13.90 8.70 -9.71
CA HIS A 121 14.66 7.54 -10.19
C HIS A 121 16.13 7.57 -9.77
N ARG A 122 16.77 8.74 -9.75
CA ARG A 122 18.15 8.90 -9.27
C ARG A 122 18.30 8.56 -7.79
N VAL A 123 17.37 9.02 -6.95
CA VAL A 123 17.35 8.68 -5.51
C VAL A 123 17.18 7.16 -5.31
N THR A 124 16.27 6.54 -6.06
CA THR A 124 16.08 5.09 -6.03
C THR A 124 17.33 4.34 -6.47
N LEU A 125 17.98 4.78 -7.55
CA LEU A 125 19.21 4.16 -8.05
C LEU A 125 20.34 4.24 -7.02
N ALA A 126 20.55 5.40 -6.40
CA ALA A 126 21.57 5.57 -5.37
C ALA A 126 21.34 4.62 -4.17
N THR A 127 20.08 4.47 -3.75
CA THR A 127 19.70 3.54 -2.67
C THR A 127 20.00 2.10 -3.04
N LEU A 128 19.62 1.67 -4.26
CA LEU A 128 19.85 0.32 -4.74
C LEU A 128 21.33 0.00 -4.95
N LEU A 129 22.13 0.96 -5.42
CA LEU A 129 23.58 0.82 -5.54
C LEU A 129 24.25 0.66 -4.15
N THR A 130 23.77 1.41 -3.15
CA THR A 130 24.23 1.25 -1.76
C THR A 130 23.90 -0.14 -1.24
N GLN A 131 22.67 -0.63 -1.44
CA GLN A 131 22.26 -1.98 -1.05
C GLN A 131 23.09 -3.05 -1.77
N HIS A 132 23.36 -2.87 -3.06
CA HIS A 132 24.18 -3.78 -3.84
C HIS A 132 25.63 -3.82 -3.33
N ALA A 133 26.18 -2.69 -2.90
CA ALA A 133 27.50 -2.63 -2.28
C ALA A 133 27.54 -3.34 -0.91
N MET A 134 26.49 -3.22 -0.10
CA MET A 134 26.40 -3.85 1.22
C MET A 134 26.28 -5.38 1.18
N LEU A 135 25.58 -5.92 0.17
CA LEU A 135 25.29 -7.37 0.07
C LEU A 135 26.42 -8.15 -0.63
N SER A 136 27.45 -7.44 -1.13
CA SER A 136 28.49 -7.94 -2.04
C SER A 136 27.94 -8.54 -3.35
N SER A 137 28.69 -8.42 -4.44
CA SER A 137 28.24 -8.88 -5.77
C SER A 137 27.94 -10.38 -5.85
N ALA A 138 28.48 -11.20 -4.93
CA ALA A 138 28.25 -12.65 -4.89
C ALA A 138 26.88 -13.05 -4.32
N TYR A 139 26.19 -12.15 -3.60
CA TYR A 139 24.92 -12.42 -2.93
C TYR A 139 23.85 -11.36 -3.20
N ALA A 140 24.04 -10.53 -4.24
CA ALA A 140 23.08 -9.51 -4.61
C ALA A 140 21.71 -10.15 -4.95
N PRO A 141 20.64 -9.84 -4.21
CA PRO A 141 19.32 -10.39 -4.49
C PRO A 141 18.87 -10.01 -5.91
N PRO A 142 18.24 -10.93 -6.66
CA PRO A 142 17.77 -10.64 -8.02
C PRO A 142 16.87 -9.39 -8.11
N ALA A 143 16.11 -9.12 -7.04
CA ALA A 143 15.28 -7.92 -6.92
C ALA A 143 16.10 -6.61 -6.96
N VAL A 144 17.27 -6.57 -6.33
CA VAL A 144 18.14 -5.38 -6.32
C VAL A 144 18.76 -5.17 -7.71
N ALA A 145 19.26 -6.24 -8.33
CA ALA A 145 19.81 -6.17 -9.69
C ALA A 145 18.75 -5.75 -10.72
N HIS A 146 17.51 -6.25 -10.57
CA HIS A 146 16.40 -5.85 -11.42
C HIS A 146 16.03 -4.39 -11.21
N GLY A 147 15.89 -3.94 -9.95
CA GLY A 147 15.57 -2.56 -9.61
C GLY A 147 16.61 -1.57 -10.14
N ILE A 148 17.89 -1.92 -10.12
CA ILE A 148 18.96 -1.07 -10.69
C ILE A 148 18.75 -0.88 -12.19
N ARG A 149 18.46 -1.96 -12.94
CA ARG A 149 18.18 -1.86 -14.38
C ARG A 149 16.94 -1.03 -14.66
N GLU A 150 15.88 -1.19 -13.88
CA GLU A 150 14.65 -0.42 -14.06
C GLU A 150 14.86 1.07 -13.77
N ALA A 151 15.57 1.40 -12.69
CA ALA A 151 15.87 2.79 -12.35
C ALA A 151 16.70 3.47 -13.45
N ARG A 152 17.72 2.79 -13.99
CA ARG A 152 18.50 3.28 -15.13
C ARG A 152 17.66 3.45 -16.40
N ALA A 153 16.79 2.49 -16.71
CA ALA A 153 15.89 2.60 -17.85
C ALA A 153 14.92 3.79 -17.69
N GLY A 154 14.39 4.01 -16.49
CA GLY A 154 13.54 5.16 -16.16
C GLY A 154 14.28 6.49 -16.31
N ILE A 155 15.53 6.57 -15.83
CA ILE A 155 16.42 7.73 -16.01
C ILE A 155 16.62 8.02 -17.51
N ALA A 156 17.00 7.01 -18.30
CA ALA A 156 17.21 7.17 -19.74
C ALA A 156 15.94 7.67 -20.46
N ALA A 157 14.78 7.10 -20.13
CA ALA A 157 13.50 7.52 -20.69
C ALA A 157 13.16 8.98 -20.31
N CYS A 158 13.43 9.37 -19.06
CA CYS A 158 13.19 10.72 -18.59
C CYS A 158 14.08 11.75 -19.28
N LYS A 159 15.39 11.47 -19.39
CA LYS A 159 16.33 12.33 -20.12
C LYS A 159 15.94 12.44 -21.59
N ALA A 160 15.54 11.35 -22.24
CA ALA A 160 15.13 11.38 -23.64
C ALA A 160 13.89 12.27 -23.85
N ALA A 161 12.91 12.21 -22.94
CA ALA A 161 11.74 13.09 -22.99
C ALA A 161 12.13 14.58 -22.81
N LEU A 162 12.94 14.89 -21.81
CA LEU A 162 13.40 16.25 -21.56
C LEU A 162 14.22 16.81 -22.74
N ARG A 163 15.12 16.01 -23.30
CA ARG A 163 15.92 16.39 -24.49
C ARG A 163 15.06 16.60 -25.73
N ARG A 164 14.01 15.79 -25.94
CA ARG A 164 13.04 16.00 -27.03
C ARG A 164 12.29 17.34 -26.90
N TRP A 165 12.09 17.82 -25.68
CA TRP A 165 11.51 19.15 -25.42
C TRP A 165 12.54 20.28 -25.41
N GLY A 166 13.79 20.02 -25.82
CA GLY A 166 14.86 21.02 -25.87
C GLY A 166 15.47 21.36 -24.50
N VAL A 167 15.12 20.63 -23.43
CA VAL A 167 15.69 20.83 -22.10
C VAL A 167 17.01 20.07 -21.99
N ALA A 168 18.09 20.80 -21.75
CA ALA A 168 19.38 20.20 -21.45
C ALA A 168 19.33 19.48 -20.09
N VAL A 169 19.82 18.23 -20.07
CA VAL A 169 19.89 17.40 -18.86
C VAL A 169 21.28 16.81 -18.77
N GLU A 170 21.92 17.06 -17.63
CA GLU A 170 23.24 16.52 -17.27
C GLU A 170 23.18 15.00 -17.08
N ASP A 171 24.22 14.32 -17.57
CA ASP A 171 24.44 12.89 -17.35
C ASP A 171 25.31 12.71 -16.10
N ALA A 172 24.72 12.14 -15.04
CA ALA A 172 25.47 11.79 -13.84
C ALA A 172 26.22 10.46 -14.07
N PRO A 173 27.36 10.23 -13.42
CA PRO A 173 28.22 9.07 -13.68
C PRO A 173 27.56 7.72 -13.37
N ASP A 174 26.58 7.69 -12.46
CA ASP A 174 25.91 6.47 -12.03
C ASP A 174 24.65 6.12 -12.87
N ASP A 175 24.17 7.06 -13.69
CA ASP A 175 22.95 6.96 -14.52
C ASP A 175 23.02 5.88 -15.62
#